data_AF-A0A1G4IRE8-F1
#
_entry.id   AF-A0A1G4IRE8-F1
#
_cell.length_a   1.000
_cell.length_b   1.000
_cell.length_c   1.000
_cell.angle_alpha   90.00
_cell.angle_beta   90.00
_cell.angle_gamma   90.00
#
_symmetry.space_group_name_H-M   'P 1'
#
loop_
_entity.id
_entity.type
_entity.pdbx_description
1 polymer ?
#
loop_
_entity_poly.entity_id
_entity_poly.type
_entity_poly.pdbx_seq_one_letter_code
_entity_poly.pdbx_strand_id
1 'polypeptide(L)'
;MSSLLSESDLNDFISPGLACIKPTETTKEEPKAGNELEVGKESNDLEKVSISLQDCLACSGCITSSEEILLSRQSHTVFMEAWKNLPEDTLLAVSIPPQCRLSLAQYYGMTLGAFDNSFVSLMRNHFGARYVVGTQVGRNITIRQTNSELVERKQSQKTNSPALCAVCPGFVLYAEKTKPELVPYLLDVKSPQQITGSLLKEAAPHIYHLTVMPCFDKKLEASRKDGEGEVDCVITPRELVSMLQELQLDLRSFVSDVEDNSLIETCSPPGWDYRVHWASNEGSSSGGFAYQYILHQSKLYPDAEILTIEGKNSDIREYRLVDGTKTVASSSQLYGFRNIQNMVRKLTSSGASARNVKVLRKRASGGAQRTGTASLVADPTKTDFIEVMACPGGCINGGGLLNGEQNSTKRRALAKSLEAEYERSIPPVPLEESTGHDPRVYKYTFTAVEKSSDVVTVGNTW
;
A
#
# COMPACT_ATOMS: atom_id res chain seq x y z
N MET A 1 -16.57 -41.33 -14.13
CA MET A 1 -15.30 -41.56 -13.42
C MET A 1 -14.71 -40.21 -13.09
N SER A 2 -14.72 -39.87 -11.81
CA SER A 2 -14.24 -38.60 -11.26
C SER A 2 -12.70 -38.60 -11.27
N SER A 3 -12.07 -37.66 -11.98
CA SER A 3 -10.62 -37.44 -11.86
C SER A 3 -10.40 -36.49 -10.69
N LEU A 4 -10.09 -37.07 -9.53
CA LEU A 4 -9.51 -36.35 -8.41
C LEU A 4 -8.14 -35.81 -8.85
N LEU A 5 -8.03 -34.48 -9.02
CA LEU A 5 -6.77 -33.77 -9.17
C LEU A 5 -6.05 -33.81 -7.81
N SER A 6 -4.79 -34.25 -7.82
CA SER A 6 -3.96 -34.36 -6.63
C SER A 6 -3.31 -33.00 -6.31
N GLU A 7 -3.16 -32.67 -5.02
CA GLU A 7 -2.53 -31.42 -4.56
C GLU A 7 -1.07 -31.23 -5.04
N SER A 8 -0.43 -32.27 -5.60
CA SER A 8 0.90 -32.21 -6.19
C SER A 8 0.96 -31.62 -7.62
N ASP A 9 -0.17 -31.42 -8.29
CA ASP A 9 -0.21 -30.96 -9.69
C ASP A 9 -0.29 -29.42 -9.85
N LEU A 10 -0.14 -28.65 -8.76
CA LEU A 10 -0.32 -27.18 -8.71
C LEU A 10 0.99 -26.39 -8.58
N ASN A 11 2.03 -26.77 -9.31
CA ASN A 11 3.29 -26.02 -9.42
C ASN A 11 3.33 -25.12 -10.67
N ASP A 12 2.39 -24.18 -10.77
CA ASP A 12 2.35 -23.16 -11.83
C ASP A 12 3.21 -21.93 -11.50
N PHE A 13 4.47 -22.15 -11.10
CA PHE A 13 5.44 -21.06 -11.00
C PHE A 13 5.91 -20.69 -12.40
N ILE A 14 5.38 -19.59 -12.97
CA ILE A 14 5.86 -19.05 -14.24
C ILE A 14 7.31 -18.62 -14.06
N SER A 15 8.22 -19.38 -14.68
CA SER A 15 9.65 -19.04 -14.69
C SER A 15 9.84 -17.65 -15.33
N PRO A 16 10.65 -16.75 -14.74
CA PRO A 16 10.86 -15.42 -15.32
C PRO A 16 11.47 -15.56 -16.72
N GLY A 17 10.75 -15.11 -17.74
CA GLY A 17 11.32 -14.91 -19.07
C GLY A 17 12.51 -13.97 -18.95
N LEU A 18 13.68 -14.41 -19.42
CA LEU A 18 14.92 -13.63 -19.55
C LEU A 18 14.71 -12.48 -20.56
N ALA A 19 13.98 -11.44 -20.14
CA ALA A 19 13.79 -10.22 -20.91
C ALA A 19 14.13 -9.01 -20.03
N CYS A 20 15.33 -9.01 -19.46
CA CYS A 20 15.92 -7.80 -18.93
C CYS A 20 17.38 -7.76 -19.37
N ILE A 21 17.70 -6.76 -20.20
CA ILE A 21 18.97 -6.45 -20.86
C ILE A 21 19.16 -7.12 -22.24
N LYS A 22 18.56 -6.54 -23.28
CA LYS A 22 19.28 -6.31 -24.54
C LYS A 22 19.13 -4.84 -24.96
N PRO A 23 20.19 -4.16 -25.41
CA PRO A 23 20.08 -2.83 -26.01
C PRO A 23 19.15 -2.89 -27.21
N THR A 24 18.30 -1.88 -27.39
CA THR A 24 17.46 -1.70 -28.57
C THR A 24 18.31 -1.63 -29.83
N GLU A 25 18.33 -2.72 -30.60
CA GLU A 25 18.68 -2.69 -32.02
C GLU A 25 17.41 -2.37 -32.80
N THR A 26 17.41 -1.22 -33.48
CA THR A 26 16.35 -0.83 -34.41
C THR A 26 16.50 -1.63 -35.70
N THR A 27 15.61 -2.59 -35.94
CA THR A 27 15.42 -3.21 -37.24
C THR A 27 14.18 -2.59 -37.91
N LYS A 28 14.38 -2.07 -39.13
CA LYS A 28 13.31 -1.58 -40.01
C LYS A 28 12.43 -2.75 -40.45
N GLU A 29 11.11 -2.62 -40.35
CA GLU A 29 10.16 -3.55 -40.97
C GLU A 29 9.79 -3.08 -42.38
N GLU A 30 9.84 -4.01 -43.34
CA GLU A 30 9.20 -3.87 -44.66
C GLU A 30 7.77 -4.45 -44.61
N PRO A 31 6.83 -3.91 -45.38
CA PRO A 31 5.43 -4.30 -45.30
C PRO A 31 5.16 -5.60 -46.08
N LYS A 32 4.40 -6.53 -45.49
CA LYS A 32 3.77 -7.61 -46.24
C LYS A 32 2.25 -7.45 -46.25
N ALA A 33 1.72 -7.45 -47.47
CA ALA A 33 0.31 -7.55 -47.80
C ALA A 33 -0.20 -8.99 -47.66
N GLY A 34 -1.48 -9.15 -47.34
CA GLY A 34 -2.19 -10.42 -47.42
C GLY A 34 -3.49 -10.40 -46.64
N ASN A 35 -4.61 -10.26 -47.36
CA ASN A 35 -5.96 -10.43 -46.85
C ASN A 35 -6.21 -11.90 -46.48
N GLU A 36 -6.67 -12.17 -45.26
CA GLU A 36 -7.49 -13.35 -44.97
C GLU A 36 -8.47 -12.99 -43.84
N LEU A 37 -9.76 -13.08 -44.15
CA LEU A 37 -10.88 -12.91 -43.21
C LEU A 37 -11.14 -14.25 -42.54
N GLU A 38 -10.90 -14.35 -41.23
CA GLU A 38 -11.37 -15.48 -40.43
C GLU A 38 -12.60 -15.10 -39.59
N VAL A 39 -13.63 -15.92 -39.73
CA VAL A 39 -14.97 -15.78 -39.14
C VAL A 39 -14.93 -16.23 -37.68
N GLY A 40 -15.60 -15.45 -36.83
CA GLY A 40 -15.56 -15.56 -35.37
C GLY A 40 -16.01 -16.90 -34.80
N LYS A 41 -15.26 -17.35 -33.79
CA LYS A 41 -15.74 -18.18 -32.70
C LYS A 41 -15.92 -17.30 -31.49
N GLU A 42 -17.13 -17.21 -30.95
CA GLU A 42 -17.36 -16.65 -29.63
C GLU A 42 -16.62 -17.52 -28.60
N SER A 43 -15.65 -16.92 -27.92
CA SER A 43 -14.87 -17.55 -26.85
C SER A 43 -15.66 -17.50 -25.55
N ASN A 44 -15.94 -18.66 -24.97
CA ASN A 44 -16.52 -18.82 -23.63
C ASN A 44 -15.44 -18.68 -22.52
N ASP A 45 -14.33 -18.00 -22.83
CA ASP A 45 -13.21 -17.80 -21.92
C ASP A 45 -13.41 -16.47 -21.21
N LEU A 46 -13.38 -16.51 -19.87
CA LEU A 46 -13.30 -15.31 -19.03
C LEU A 46 -12.17 -14.43 -19.57
N GLU A 47 -12.46 -13.16 -19.88
CA GLU A 47 -11.45 -12.20 -20.29
C GLU A 47 -10.30 -12.21 -19.26
N LYS A 48 -9.13 -12.72 -19.68
CA LYS A 48 -7.91 -12.63 -18.89
C LYS A 48 -7.60 -11.15 -18.72
N VAL A 49 -7.83 -10.65 -17.51
CA VAL A 49 -7.38 -9.31 -17.11
C VAL A 49 -5.86 -9.31 -17.24
N SER A 50 -5.33 -8.67 -18.30
CA SER A 50 -3.89 -8.53 -18.47
C SER A 50 -3.36 -7.54 -17.42
N ILE A 51 -2.94 -8.05 -16.26
CA ILE A 51 -2.23 -7.23 -15.29
C ILE A 51 -0.85 -6.93 -15.88
N SER A 52 -0.65 -5.69 -16.33
CA SER A 52 0.67 -5.29 -16.79
C SER A 52 1.59 -5.11 -15.57
N LEU A 53 2.91 -5.23 -15.77
CA LEU A 53 3.92 -4.83 -14.79
C LEU A 53 3.81 -3.36 -14.33
N GLN A 54 2.97 -2.56 -14.99
CA GLN A 54 2.68 -1.18 -14.62
C GLN A 54 1.56 -1.11 -13.56
N ASP A 55 0.72 -2.13 -13.48
CA ASP A 55 -0.44 -2.22 -12.57
C ASP A 55 -0.02 -2.83 -11.23
N CYS A 56 0.89 -3.81 -11.26
CA CYS A 56 1.50 -4.36 -10.06
C CYS A 56 2.96 -3.89 -9.93
N LEU A 57 3.23 -3.03 -8.93
CA LEU A 57 4.59 -2.63 -8.56
C LEU A 57 5.32 -3.70 -7.73
N ALA A 58 4.65 -4.81 -7.40
CA ALA A 58 5.34 -6.01 -6.94
C ALA A 58 6.08 -6.61 -8.14
N CYS A 59 7.38 -6.85 -7.94
CA CYS A 59 8.21 -7.76 -8.72
C CYS A 59 7.45 -8.71 -9.65
N SER A 60 7.75 -8.67 -10.96
CA SER A 60 7.33 -9.62 -12.00
C SER A 60 7.56 -11.08 -11.59
N GLY A 61 6.62 -11.67 -10.85
CA GLY A 61 6.73 -13.02 -10.28
C GLY A 61 6.25 -13.17 -8.83
N CYS A 62 5.70 -12.11 -8.22
CA CYS A 62 5.19 -12.14 -6.85
C CYS A 62 3.69 -12.50 -6.76
N ILE A 63 2.95 -12.40 -7.88
CA ILE A 63 1.54 -12.79 -8.02
C ILE A 63 1.44 -14.15 -8.71
N THR A 64 0.64 -15.08 -8.16
CA THR A 64 0.33 -16.39 -8.74
C THR A 64 -0.93 -16.34 -9.62
N SER A 65 -1.16 -17.36 -10.45
CA SER A 65 -2.40 -17.50 -11.24
C SER A 65 -3.67 -17.47 -10.37
N SER A 66 -3.61 -18.07 -9.17
CA SER A 66 -4.70 -18.00 -8.19
C SER A 66 -4.96 -16.58 -7.68
N GLU A 67 -3.92 -15.77 -7.53
CA GLU A 67 -4.05 -14.38 -7.09
C GLU A 67 -4.54 -13.46 -8.20
N GLU A 68 -4.17 -13.72 -9.45
CA GLU A 68 -4.78 -13.06 -10.60
C GLU A 68 -6.30 -13.30 -10.64
N ILE A 69 -6.75 -14.50 -10.30
CA ILE A 69 -8.18 -14.81 -10.13
C ILE A 69 -8.79 -14.07 -8.94
N LEU A 70 -8.09 -13.96 -7.80
CA LEU A 70 -8.59 -13.18 -6.65
C LEU A 70 -8.67 -11.68 -6.97
N LEU A 71 -7.75 -11.17 -7.77
CA LEU A 71 -7.77 -9.80 -8.27
C LEU A 71 -8.93 -9.58 -9.24
N SER A 72 -9.22 -10.53 -10.14
CA SER A 72 -10.33 -10.41 -11.08
C SER A 72 -11.70 -10.56 -10.41
N ARG A 73 -11.78 -11.28 -9.28
CA ARG A 73 -12.96 -11.33 -8.40
C ARG A 73 -13.26 -10.03 -7.67
N GLN A 74 -12.43 -9.01 -7.83
CA GLN A 74 -12.68 -7.66 -7.29
C GLN A 74 -12.46 -6.63 -8.38
N SER A 75 -13.54 -6.04 -8.85
CA SER A 75 -13.54 -5.04 -9.92
C SER A 75 -14.76 -4.15 -9.80
N HIS A 76 -14.82 -3.08 -10.61
CA HIS A 76 -16.05 -2.31 -10.71
C HIS A 76 -17.22 -3.14 -11.26
N THR A 77 -16.98 -4.10 -12.16
CA THR A 77 -18.03 -4.99 -12.67
C THR A 77 -18.60 -5.88 -11.57
N VAL A 78 -17.75 -6.46 -10.72
CA VAL A 78 -18.18 -7.23 -9.54
C VAL A 78 -18.96 -6.36 -8.57
N PHE A 79 -18.49 -5.14 -8.30
CA PHE A 79 -19.22 -4.19 -7.46
C PHE A 79 -20.61 -3.89 -8.04
N MET A 80 -20.71 -3.62 -9.34
CA MET A 80 -21.98 -3.29 -9.99
C MET A 80 -22.98 -4.45 -9.95
N GLU A 81 -22.50 -5.69 -10.13
CA GLU A 81 -23.33 -6.89 -10.00
C GLU A 81 -23.80 -7.09 -8.56
N ALA A 82 -22.90 -6.96 -7.59
CA ALA A 82 -23.23 -7.08 -6.17
C ALA A 82 -24.22 -5.99 -5.74
N TRP A 83 -23.97 -4.73 -6.12
CA TRP A 83 -24.80 -3.57 -5.82
C TRP A 83 -26.25 -3.74 -6.32
N LYS A 84 -26.43 -4.23 -7.55
CA LYS A 84 -27.77 -4.50 -8.13
C LYS A 84 -28.54 -5.60 -7.41
N ASN A 85 -27.82 -6.52 -6.76
CA ASN A 85 -28.37 -7.69 -6.11
C ASN A 85 -28.22 -7.63 -4.57
N LEU A 86 -27.97 -6.44 -4.00
CA LEU A 86 -27.90 -6.30 -2.55
C LEU A 86 -29.24 -6.66 -1.91
N PRO A 87 -29.24 -7.50 -0.86
CA PRO A 87 -30.44 -7.74 -0.07
C PRO A 87 -31.02 -6.43 0.50
N GLU A 88 -32.34 -6.37 0.69
CA GLU A 88 -33.02 -5.15 1.18
C GLU A 88 -32.53 -4.68 2.56
N ASP A 89 -32.05 -5.60 3.40
CA ASP A 89 -31.50 -5.32 4.73
C ASP A 89 -30.00 -4.98 4.71
N THR A 90 -29.36 -5.04 3.54
CA THR A 90 -27.92 -4.80 3.40
C THR A 90 -27.63 -3.35 3.04
N LEU A 91 -26.81 -2.69 3.86
CA LEU A 91 -26.43 -1.29 3.68
C LEU A 91 -25.12 -1.16 2.91
N LEU A 92 -25.07 -0.30 1.90
CA LEU A 92 -23.82 0.05 1.24
C LEU A 92 -23.02 1.06 2.09
N ALA A 93 -21.76 0.73 2.39
CA ALA A 93 -20.79 1.64 2.96
C ALA A 93 -19.59 1.80 2.01
N VAL A 94 -19.09 3.03 1.86
CA VAL A 94 -17.97 3.34 0.98
C VAL A 94 -16.83 3.99 1.76
N SER A 95 -15.60 3.51 1.59
CA SER A 95 -14.42 4.17 2.18
C SER A 95 -13.42 4.63 1.11
N ILE A 96 -12.78 5.79 1.33
CA ILE A 96 -11.78 6.34 0.41
C ILE A 96 -10.63 7.04 1.17
N PRO A 97 -9.36 6.68 0.94
CA PRO A 97 -8.24 7.30 1.62
C PRO A 97 -7.80 8.61 0.92
N PRO A 98 -7.02 9.46 1.60
CA PRO A 98 -6.51 10.73 1.08
C PRO A 98 -5.89 10.70 -0.34
N GLN A 99 -5.10 9.67 -0.64
CA GLN A 99 -4.33 9.59 -1.89
C GLN A 99 -5.27 9.41 -3.10
N CYS A 100 -6.34 8.63 -2.91
CA CYS A 100 -7.38 8.46 -3.93
C CYS A 100 -8.14 9.76 -4.17
N ARG A 101 -8.53 10.45 -3.09
CA ARG A 101 -9.25 11.73 -3.16
C ARG A 101 -8.45 12.78 -3.92
N LEU A 102 -7.17 12.93 -3.60
CA LEU A 102 -6.26 13.86 -4.28
C LEU A 102 -6.08 13.51 -5.76
N SER A 103 -5.86 12.23 -6.07
CA SER A 103 -5.69 11.78 -7.46
C SER A 103 -6.95 12.01 -8.30
N LEU A 104 -8.14 11.75 -7.74
CA LEU A 104 -9.41 11.97 -8.42
C LEU A 104 -9.76 13.46 -8.53
N ALA A 105 -9.55 14.25 -7.49
CA ALA A 105 -9.75 15.70 -7.52
C ALA A 105 -8.90 16.34 -8.63
N GLN A 106 -7.63 15.94 -8.74
CA GLN A 106 -6.76 16.40 -9.83
C GLN A 106 -7.27 15.96 -11.20
N TYR A 107 -7.73 14.71 -11.34
CA TYR A 107 -8.26 14.19 -12.60
C TYR A 107 -9.50 14.95 -13.08
N TYR A 108 -10.43 15.26 -12.17
CA TYR A 108 -11.64 16.02 -12.49
C TYR A 108 -11.42 17.55 -12.55
N GLY A 109 -10.21 18.04 -12.22
CA GLY A 109 -9.90 19.46 -12.19
C GLY A 109 -10.64 20.22 -11.08
N MET A 110 -10.85 19.57 -9.94
CA MET A 110 -11.63 20.08 -8.80
C MET A 110 -10.73 20.36 -7.59
N THR A 111 -11.19 21.24 -6.69
CA THR A 111 -10.59 21.34 -5.35
C THR A 111 -10.90 20.07 -4.54
N LEU A 112 -10.10 19.76 -3.52
CA LEU A 112 -10.33 18.58 -2.69
C LEU A 112 -11.72 18.60 -2.02
N GLY A 113 -12.13 19.76 -1.46
CA GLY A 113 -13.45 19.90 -0.84
C GLY A 113 -14.61 19.77 -1.83
N ALA A 114 -14.46 20.29 -3.05
CA ALA A 114 -15.48 20.09 -4.09
C ALA A 114 -15.56 18.62 -4.51
N PHE A 115 -14.41 17.95 -4.66
CA PHE A 115 -14.37 16.52 -4.96
C PHE A 115 -15.04 15.69 -3.85
N ASP A 116 -14.70 15.93 -2.58
CA ASP A 116 -15.25 15.17 -1.46
C ASP A 116 -16.78 15.31 -1.40
N ASN A 117 -17.31 16.53 -1.55
CA ASN A 117 -18.76 16.77 -1.60
C ASN A 117 -19.42 16.08 -2.79
N SER A 118 -18.86 16.18 -4.00
CA SER A 118 -19.39 15.50 -5.19
C SER A 118 -19.33 13.98 -5.07
N PHE A 119 -18.27 13.44 -4.47
CA PHE A 119 -18.10 12.02 -4.26
C PHE A 119 -19.12 11.48 -3.26
N VAL A 120 -19.30 12.15 -2.12
CA VAL A 120 -20.32 11.77 -1.14
C VAL A 120 -21.72 11.90 -1.74
N SER A 121 -21.99 12.98 -2.47
CA SER A 121 -23.26 13.20 -3.17
C SER A 121 -23.56 12.09 -4.19
N LEU A 122 -22.59 11.72 -5.03
CA LEU A 122 -22.71 10.61 -5.97
C LEU A 122 -23.00 9.29 -5.25
N MET A 123 -22.19 8.94 -4.25
CA MET A 123 -22.33 7.67 -3.53
C MET A 123 -23.67 7.60 -2.78
N ARG A 124 -24.12 8.72 -2.20
CA ARG A 124 -25.40 8.79 -1.49
C ARG A 124 -26.59 8.75 -2.43
N ASN A 125 -26.61 9.63 -3.43
CA ASN A 125 -27.80 9.92 -4.23
C ASN A 125 -27.98 8.96 -5.40
N HIS A 126 -26.88 8.46 -5.99
CA HIS A 126 -26.95 7.50 -7.09
C HIS A 126 -26.85 6.06 -6.60
N PHE A 127 -25.85 5.74 -5.77
CA PHE A 127 -25.60 4.37 -5.31
C PHE A 127 -26.35 3.99 -4.02
N GLY A 128 -27.00 4.95 -3.35
CA GLY A 128 -27.75 4.68 -2.12
C GLY A 128 -26.87 4.37 -0.90
N ALA A 129 -25.59 4.75 -0.92
CA ALA A 129 -24.69 4.50 0.20
C ALA A 129 -25.23 5.10 1.50
N ARG A 130 -25.27 4.29 2.57
CA ARG A 130 -25.64 4.74 3.91
C ARG A 130 -24.49 5.49 4.58
N TYR A 131 -23.26 5.00 4.39
CA TYR A 131 -22.05 5.59 4.94
C TYR A 131 -21.02 5.87 3.85
N VAL A 132 -20.38 7.04 3.92
CA VAL A 132 -19.25 7.41 3.05
C VAL A 132 -18.17 8.03 3.92
N VAL A 133 -17.05 7.34 4.06
CA VAL A 133 -16.03 7.68 5.06
C VAL A 133 -14.63 7.77 4.48
N GLY A 134 -13.77 8.50 5.18
CA GLY A 134 -12.33 8.38 5.01
C GLY A 134 -11.77 7.28 5.90
N THR A 135 -10.51 6.92 5.69
CA THR A 135 -9.85 5.80 6.39
C THR A 135 -9.10 6.22 7.66
N GLN A 136 -9.25 7.47 8.09
CA GLN A 136 -8.40 8.06 9.11
C GLN A 136 -8.65 7.49 10.52
N VAL A 137 -9.90 7.11 10.84
CA VAL A 137 -10.20 6.42 12.11
C VAL A 137 -9.49 5.06 12.18
N GLY A 138 -9.57 4.28 11.10
CA GLY A 138 -8.81 3.03 10.99
C GLY A 138 -7.29 3.27 11.09
N ARG A 139 -6.77 4.33 10.47
CA ARG A 139 -5.36 4.72 10.59
C ARG A 139 -4.95 5.09 12.01
N ASN A 140 -5.78 5.83 12.75
CA ASN A 140 -5.52 6.16 14.16
C ASN A 140 -5.37 4.89 15.01
N ILE A 141 -6.23 3.89 14.80
CA ILE A 141 -6.15 2.61 15.52
C ILE A 141 -4.90 1.81 15.09
N THR A 142 -4.60 1.73 13.79
CA THR A 142 -3.36 1.10 13.31
C THR A 142 -2.12 1.74 13.95
N ILE A 143 -2.05 3.08 14.00
CA ILE A 143 -0.93 3.81 14.62
C ILE A 143 -0.84 3.49 16.12
N ARG A 144 -1.95 3.56 16.85
CA ARG A 144 -1.99 3.25 18.29
C ARG A 144 -1.49 1.83 18.57
N GLN A 145 -2.02 0.83 17.87
CA GLN A 145 -1.62 -0.57 18.06
C GLN A 145 -0.16 -0.80 17.65
N THR A 146 0.30 -0.15 16.58
CA THR A 146 1.72 -0.16 16.16
C THR A 146 2.61 0.40 17.27
N ASN A 147 2.26 1.54 17.84
CA ASN A 147 3.02 2.17 18.91
C ASN A 147 3.07 1.29 20.16
N SER A 148 1.92 0.75 20.59
CA SER A 148 1.86 -0.16 21.75
C SER A 148 2.75 -1.39 21.56
N GLU A 149 2.64 -2.07 20.41
CA GLU A 149 3.46 -3.26 20.10
C GLU A 149 4.97 -2.92 20.05
N LEU A 150 5.34 -1.75 19.51
CA LEU A 150 6.73 -1.30 19.50
C LEU A 150 7.27 -1.00 20.92
N VAL A 151 6.46 -0.38 21.79
CA VAL A 151 6.83 -0.14 23.18
C VAL A 151 7.01 -1.47 23.92
N GLU A 152 6.07 -2.41 23.78
CA GLU A 152 6.16 -3.74 24.39
C GLU A 152 7.39 -4.53 23.92
N ARG A 153 7.69 -4.52 22.60
CA ARG A 153 8.89 -5.16 22.04
C ARG A 153 10.17 -4.58 22.60
N LYS A 154 10.23 -3.26 22.78
CA LYS A 154 11.38 -2.55 23.34
C LYS A 154 11.60 -2.88 24.81
N GLN A 155 10.53 -2.97 25.59
CA GLN A 155 10.59 -3.33 27.01
C GLN A 155 10.96 -4.82 27.22
N SER A 156 10.45 -5.71 26.37
CA SER A 156 10.67 -7.16 26.47
C SER A 156 12.02 -7.65 25.92
N GLN A 157 12.87 -6.75 25.38
CA GLN A 157 14.14 -7.09 24.73
C GLN A 157 14.03 -8.21 23.68
N LYS A 158 12.86 -8.36 23.04
CA LYS A 158 12.62 -9.40 22.02
C LYS A 158 13.51 -9.19 20.79
N THR A 159 13.82 -10.31 20.12
CA THR A 159 15.10 -10.60 19.45
C THR A 159 15.27 -10.17 17.99
N ASN A 160 14.25 -9.61 17.33
CA ASN A 160 14.34 -9.25 15.90
C ASN A 160 14.09 -7.75 15.69
N SER A 161 15.16 -6.96 15.72
CA SER A 161 15.16 -5.55 15.34
C SER A 161 15.80 -5.39 13.95
N PRO A 162 15.26 -4.54 13.06
CA PRO A 162 14.12 -3.62 13.24
C PRO A 162 12.75 -4.30 13.08
N ALA A 163 11.72 -3.81 13.76
CA ALA A 163 10.34 -4.17 13.43
C ALA A 163 9.91 -3.56 12.09
N LEU A 164 9.13 -4.30 11.29
CA LEU A 164 8.72 -3.91 9.95
C LEU A 164 7.21 -3.70 9.86
N CYS A 165 6.79 -2.55 9.34
CA CYS A 165 5.39 -2.22 9.09
C CYS A 165 4.75 -3.15 8.05
N ALA A 166 3.55 -3.69 8.33
CA ALA A 166 2.82 -4.59 7.45
C ALA A 166 1.61 -3.96 6.73
N VAL A 167 1.50 -2.63 6.73
CA VAL A 167 0.37 -1.90 6.14
C VAL A 167 0.37 -1.92 4.60
N CYS A 168 1.55 -2.14 3.99
CA CYS A 168 1.75 -2.23 2.55
C CYS A 168 1.60 -3.68 2.05
N PRO A 169 0.47 -4.06 1.42
CA PRO A 169 0.23 -5.44 0.99
C PRO A 169 1.29 -5.96 0.00
N GLY A 170 1.76 -5.15 -0.94
CA GLY A 170 2.83 -5.56 -1.86
C GLY A 170 4.15 -5.91 -1.16
N PHE A 171 4.43 -5.31 0.00
CA PHE A 171 5.60 -5.67 0.82
C PHE A 171 5.33 -6.95 1.63
N VAL A 172 4.14 -7.10 2.19
CA VAL A 172 3.72 -8.31 2.91
C VAL A 172 3.78 -9.54 2.00
N LEU A 173 3.23 -9.45 0.79
CA LEU A 173 3.28 -10.53 -0.22
C LEU A 173 4.73 -10.88 -0.58
N TYR A 174 5.59 -9.88 -0.76
CA TYR A 174 7.01 -10.09 -0.99
C TYR A 174 7.70 -10.81 0.18
N ALA A 175 7.38 -10.42 1.42
CA ALA A 175 7.90 -11.06 2.63
C ALA A 175 7.39 -12.50 2.77
N GLU A 176 6.10 -12.76 2.66
CA GLU A 176 5.53 -14.10 2.83
C GLU A 176 6.04 -15.10 1.78
N LYS A 177 6.19 -14.66 0.53
CA LYS A 177 6.48 -15.56 -0.61
C LYS A 177 7.92 -15.60 -1.05
N THR A 178 8.54 -14.43 -1.18
CA THR A 178 9.89 -14.33 -1.78
C THR A 178 10.97 -14.32 -0.71
N LYS A 179 10.64 -13.77 0.46
CA LYS A 179 11.57 -13.52 1.56
C LYS A 179 10.99 -13.90 2.92
N PRO A 180 10.62 -15.19 3.13
CA PRO A 180 9.99 -15.66 4.36
C PRO A 180 10.82 -15.36 5.61
N GLU A 181 12.14 -15.17 5.47
CA GLU A 181 13.03 -14.71 6.53
C GLU A 181 12.67 -13.33 7.12
N LEU A 182 11.85 -12.53 6.44
CA LEU A 182 11.35 -11.24 6.93
C LEU A 182 10.09 -11.36 7.79
N VAL A 183 9.33 -12.46 7.69
CA VAL A 183 8.08 -12.65 8.42
C VAL A 183 8.24 -12.44 9.93
N PRO A 184 9.31 -12.94 10.60
CA PRO A 184 9.52 -12.70 12.02
C PRO A 184 9.78 -11.24 12.42
N TYR A 185 10.06 -10.35 11.46
CA TYR A 185 10.26 -8.92 11.70
C TYR A 185 8.96 -8.12 11.53
N LEU A 186 7.93 -8.68 10.86
CA LEU A 186 6.67 -7.98 10.61
C LEU A 186 5.93 -7.69 11.93
N LEU A 187 5.32 -6.50 11.99
CA LEU A 187 4.27 -6.19 12.95
C LEU A 187 2.95 -6.75 12.42
N ASP A 188 2.22 -7.46 13.26
CA ASP A 188 0.96 -8.11 12.91
C ASP A 188 -0.24 -7.16 12.94
N VAL A 189 -0.05 -5.84 13.04
CA VAL A 189 -1.16 -4.87 13.10
C VAL A 189 -1.83 -4.72 11.73
N LYS A 190 -3.17 -4.79 11.72
CA LYS A 190 -3.97 -4.62 10.49
C LYS A 190 -3.85 -3.23 9.88
N SER A 191 -4.01 -3.16 8.56
CA SER A 191 -3.95 -1.89 7.82
C SER A 191 -5.20 -1.03 8.05
N PRO A 192 -5.12 0.28 7.74
CA PRO A 192 -6.28 1.17 7.85
C PRO A 192 -7.48 0.71 7.02
N GLN A 193 -7.27 0.03 5.90
CA GLN A 193 -8.36 -0.55 5.09
C GLN A 193 -9.15 -1.57 5.90
N GLN A 194 -8.45 -2.57 6.45
CA GLN A 194 -9.10 -3.68 7.13
C GLN A 194 -9.75 -3.23 8.44
N ILE A 195 -9.08 -2.36 9.20
CA ILE A 195 -9.67 -1.80 10.42
C ILE A 195 -10.90 -0.95 10.09
N THR A 196 -10.84 -0.08 9.08
CA THR A 196 -12.02 0.72 8.67
C THR A 196 -13.19 -0.18 8.27
N GLY A 197 -12.91 -1.25 7.52
CA GLY A 197 -13.91 -2.25 7.16
C GLY A 197 -14.55 -2.90 8.39
N SER A 198 -13.73 -3.40 9.32
CA SER A 198 -14.22 -4.01 10.56
C SER A 198 -15.11 -3.05 11.38
N LEU A 199 -14.68 -1.79 11.55
CA LEU A 199 -15.47 -0.80 12.28
C LEU A 199 -16.78 -0.44 11.58
N LEU A 200 -16.81 -0.40 10.23
CA LEU A 200 -18.06 -0.20 9.50
C LEU A 200 -19.02 -1.35 9.78
N LYS A 201 -18.56 -2.61 9.73
CA LYS A 201 -19.40 -3.79 10.05
C LYS A 201 -19.91 -3.79 11.50
N GLU A 202 -19.22 -3.11 12.42
CA GLU A 202 -19.68 -2.92 13.80
C GLU A 202 -20.73 -1.80 13.91
N ALA A 203 -20.66 -0.77 13.06
CA ALA A 203 -21.54 0.39 13.12
C ALA A 203 -23.00 0.08 12.69
N ALA A 204 -23.22 -0.96 11.88
CA ALA A 204 -24.56 -1.41 11.52
C ALA A 204 -24.56 -2.90 11.10
N PRO A 205 -25.68 -3.62 11.32
CA PRO A 205 -25.83 -4.98 10.79
C PRO A 205 -25.83 -4.98 9.26
N HIS A 206 -25.33 -6.07 8.66
CA HIS A 206 -25.37 -6.33 7.22
C HIS A 206 -24.87 -5.15 6.36
N ILE A 207 -23.57 -4.86 6.41
CA ILE A 207 -22.95 -3.88 5.52
C ILE A 207 -22.29 -4.59 4.34
N TYR A 208 -22.47 -4.07 3.14
CA TYR A 208 -21.57 -4.27 2.02
C TYR A 208 -20.60 -3.09 1.93
N HIS A 209 -19.32 -3.35 2.15
CA HIS A 209 -18.25 -2.37 2.18
C HIS A 209 -17.47 -2.37 0.86
N LEU A 210 -17.66 -1.30 0.10
CA LEU A 210 -16.81 -0.94 -1.03
C LEU A 210 -15.68 -0.02 -0.55
N THR A 211 -14.45 -0.26 -0.97
CA THR A 211 -13.36 0.68 -0.73
C THR A 211 -12.62 1.07 -2.00
N VAL A 212 -12.27 2.35 -2.13
CA VAL A 212 -11.53 2.90 -3.26
C VAL A 212 -10.07 3.08 -2.85
N MET A 213 -9.14 2.31 -3.39
CA MET A 213 -7.77 2.21 -2.86
C MET A 213 -6.68 2.51 -3.91
N PRO A 214 -5.52 3.06 -3.50
CA PRO A 214 -4.50 3.54 -4.44
C PRO A 214 -3.65 2.41 -5.04
N CYS A 215 -3.97 1.14 -4.75
CA CYS A 215 -3.12 0.00 -5.07
C CYS A 215 -3.97 -1.24 -5.36
N PHE A 216 -3.60 -2.01 -6.38
CA PHE A 216 -4.25 -3.28 -6.70
C PHE A 216 -4.01 -4.36 -5.64
N ASP A 217 -2.84 -4.37 -5.00
CA ASP A 217 -2.52 -5.34 -3.93
C ASP A 217 -3.48 -5.22 -2.72
N LYS A 218 -4.22 -4.11 -2.58
CA LYS A 218 -5.27 -3.96 -1.57
C LYS A 218 -6.47 -4.89 -1.80
N LYS A 219 -6.70 -5.31 -3.04
CA LYS A 219 -7.66 -6.39 -3.37
C LYS A 219 -7.19 -7.72 -2.78
N LEU A 220 -5.91 -8.07 -2.95
CA LEU A 220 -5.35 -9.28 -2.34
C LEU A 220 -5.41 -9.24 -0.82
N GLU A 221 -5.19 -8.07 -0.21
CA GLU A 221 -5.38 -7.88 1.23
C GLU A 221 -6.81 -8.17 1.67
N ALA A 222 -7.82 -7.66 0.94
CA ALA A 222 -9.24 -7.92 1.25
C ALA A 222 -9.63 -9.40 1.13
N SER A 223 -8.94 -10.17 0.26
CA SER A 223 -9.15 -11.61 0.11
C SER A 223 -8.39 -12.48 1.13
N ARG A 224 -7.66 -11.89 2.08
CA ARG A 224 -6.96 -12.69 3.09
C ARG A 224 -7.96 -13.34 4.04
N LYS A 225 -7.69 -14.59 4.42
CA LYS A 225 -8.50 -15.35 5.39
C LYS A 225 -8.61 -14.67 6.75
N ASP A 226 -7.52 -14.02 7.19
CA ASP A 226 -7.46 -13.30 8.46
C ASP A 226 -8.19 -11.94 8.43
N GLY A 227 -8.76 -11.53 7.28
CA GLY A 227 -9.60 -10.35 7.11
C GLY A 227 -10.93 -10.63 6.38
N GLU A 228 -11.35 -11.90 6.33
CA GLU A 228 -12.58 -12.31 5.65
C GLU A 228 -13.80 -11.59 6.24
N GLY A 229 -14.62 -10.97 5.38
CA GLY A 229 -15.82 -10.23 5.76
C GLY A 229 -15.61 -8.77 6.21
N GLU A 230 -14.36 -8.29 6.31
CA GLU A 230 -14.06 -6.90 6.66
C GLU A 230 -14.25 -5.94 5.47
N VAL A 231 -13.89 -6.39 4.26
CA VAL A 231 -14.00 -5.63 3.02
C VAL A 231 -14.56 -6.54 1.94
N ASP A 232 -15.68 -6.13 1.33
CA ASP A 232 -16.38 -6.96 0.35
C ASP A 232 -15.89 -6.70 -1.08
N CYS A 233 -15.52 -5.46 -1.39
CA CYS A 233 -14.96 -5.12 -2.69
C CYS A 233 -13.96 -3.97 -2.61
N VAL A 234 -12.85 -4.11 -3.32
CA VAL A 234 -11.84 -3.06 -3.51
C VAL A 234 -11.81 -2.68 -4.97
N ILE A 235 -11.93 -1.38 -5.26
CA ILE A 235 -11.70 -0.81 -6.59
C ILE A 235 -10.61 0.26 -6.52
N THR A 236 -9.98 0.53 -7.64
CA THR A 236 -9.00 1.62 -7.75
C THR A 236 -9.64 2.91 -8.30
N PRO A 237 -9.00 4.09 -8.15
CA PRO A 237 -9.42 5.31 -8.84
C PRO A 237 -9.59 5.15 -10.35
N ARG A 238 -8.76 4.32 -11.01
CA ARG A 238 -8.92 3.98 -12.44
C ARG A 238 -10.25 3.29 -12.70
N GLU A 239 -10.55 2.24 -11.92
CA GLU A 239 -11.79 1.48 -12.05
C GLU A 239 -13.02 2.32 -11.69
N LEU A 240 -12.93 3.20 -10.70
CA LEU A 240 -13.99 4.15 -10.39
C LEU A 240 -14.29 5.08 -11.59
N VAL A 241 -13.26 5.61 -12.25
CA VAL A 241 -13.46 6.44 -13.45
C VAL A 241 -14.07 5.63 -14.59
N SER A 242 -13.56 4.42 -14.87
CA SER A 242 -14.14 3.55 -15.90
C SER A 242 -15.61 3.22 -15.62
N MET A 243 -15.94 2.91 -14.37
CA MET A 243 -17.31 2.64 -13.93
C MET A 243 -18.24 3.83 -14.18
N LEU A 244 -17.82 5.04 -13.85
CA LEU A 244 -18.63 6.24 -14.08
C LEU A 244 -18.79 6.55 -15.57
N GLN A 245 -17.76 6.29 -16.38
CA GLN A 245 -17.85 6.42 -17.84
C GLN A 245 -18.83 5.42 -18.46
N GLU A 246 -18.79 4.15 -18.03
CA GLU A 246 -19.74 3.11 -18.46
C GLU A 246 -21.19 3.46 -18.07
N LEU A 247 -21.38 4.04 -16.88
CA LEU A 247 -22.69 4.52 -16.42
C LEU A 247 -23.12 5.85 -17.03
N GLN A 248 -22.26 6.49 -17.84
CA GLN A 248 -22.47 7.83 -18.39
C GLN A 248 -22.75 8.89 -17.31
N LEU A 249 -22.10 8.75 -16.14
CA LEU A 249 -22.18 9.67 -15.02
C LEU A 249 -20.96 10.59 -15.00
N ASP A 250 -21.20 11.89 -14.91
CA ASP A 250 -20.15 12.88 -14.67
C ASP A 250 -20.14 13.26 -13.19
N LEU A 251 -19.06 12.96 -12.46
CA LEU A 251 -18.90 13.33 -11.05
C LEU A 251 -19.14 14.84 -10.82
N ARG A 252 -18.76 15.67 -11.79
CA ARG A 252 -18.90 17.14 -11.71
C ARG A 252 -20.38 17.58 -11.67
N SER A 253 -21.31 16.73 -12.10
CA SER A 253 -22.75 17.01 -12.01
C SER A 253 -23.33 16.83 -10.61
N PHE A 254 -22.58 16.22 -9.69
CA PHE A 254 -22.99 15.99 -8.30
C PHE A 254 -22.45 17.05 -7.33
N VAL A 255 -21.86 18.13 -7.84
CA VAL A 255 -21.44 19.29 -7.03
C VAL A 255 -22.66 19.85 -6.30
N SER A 256 -22.55 19.95 -4.97
CA SER A 256 -23.53 20.67 -4.15
C SER A 256 -23.25 22.17 -4.24
N ASP A 257 -24.29 22.96 -4.50
CA ASP A 257 -24.23 24.44 -4.45
C ASP A 257 -24.05 24.96 -3.01
N VAL A 258 -24.16 24.09 -2.02
CA VAL A 258 -24.00 24.42 -0.60
C VAL A 258 -22.61 23.99 -0.14
N GLU A 259 -21.79 24.96 0.28
CA GLU A 259 -20.52 24.75 1.00
C GLU A 259 -20.78 24.30 2.46
N ASP A 260 -21.68 23.34 2.65
CA ASP A 260 -21.99 22.78 3.96
C ASP A 260 -21.67 21.28 3.97
N ASN A 261 -20.84 20.89 4.94
CA ASN A 261 -20.42 19.50 5.15
C ASN A 261 -21.53 18.64 5.78
N SER A 262 -22.77 19.12 5.87
CA SER A 262 -23.91 18.41 6.46
C SER A 262 -24.20 17.06 5.80
N LEU A 263 -24.00 16.93 4.49
CA LEU A 263 -24.13 15.63 3.81
C LEU A 263 -23.03 14.67 4.25
N ILE A 264 -21.79 15.16 4.36
CA ILE A 264 -20.65 14.39 4.82
C ILE A 264 -20.91 13.88 6.25
N GLU A 265 -21.38 14.76 7.14
CA GLU A 265 -21.75 14.41 8.52
C GLU A 265 -22.90 13.39 8.57
N THR A 266 -23.93 13.54 7.73
CA THR A 266 -25.06 12.61 7.67
C THR A 266 -24.65 11.21 7.16
N CYS A 267 -23.64 11.18 6.28
CA CYS A 267 -23.02 9.96 5.76
C CYS A 267 -21.93 9.39 6.69
N SER A 268 -21.64 10.02 7.84
CA SER A 268 -20.78 9.45 8.86
C SER A 268 -21.52 8.38 9.69
N PRO A 269 -20.84 7.28 10.09
CA PRO A 269 -21.39 6.35 11.07
C PRO A 269 -21.67 7.01 12.43
N PRO A 270 -22.63 6.50 13.21
CA PRO A 270 -22.88 7.02 14.56
C PRO A 270 -21.61 7.04 15.41
N GLY A 271 -21.32 8.20 16.02
CA GLY A 271 -20.14 8.41 16.85
C GLY A 271 -18.84 8.73 16.10
N TRP A 272 -18.86 8.77 14.77
CA TRP A 272 -17.70 9.19 13.97
C TRP A 272 -17.74 10.69 13.70
N ASP A 273 -16.70 11.41 14.10
CA ASP A 273 -16.53 12.82 13.73
C ASP A 273 -16.01 12.91 12.28
N TYR A 274 -16.78 13.55 11.40
CA TYR A 274 -16.41 13.74 10.00
C TYR A 274 -15.11 14.52 9.83
N ARG A 275 -14.79 15.43 10.75
CA ARG A 275 -13.56 16.21 10.74
C ARG A 275 -12.34 15.35 11.06
N VAL A 276 -12.53 14.20 11.71
CA VAL A 276 -11.47 13.24 12.03
C VAL A 276 -11.34 12.21 10.93
N HIS A 277 -12.43 11.54 10.53
CA HIS A 277 -12.30 10.41 9.59
C HIS A 277 -11.90 10.81 8.16
N TRP A 278 -12.10 12.08 7.78
CA TRP A 278 -11.64 12.65 6.50
C TRP A 278 -10.27 13.35 6.57
N ALA A 279 -9.65 13.43 7.75
CA ALA A 279 -8.40 14.14 7.96
C ALA A 279 -7.15 13.24 7.79
N SER A 280 -6.00 13.71 8.27
CA SER A 280 -4.79 12.89 8.41
C SER A 280 -3.96 13.24 9.62
N ASN A 281 -3.22 12.27 10.15
CA ASN A 281 -2.17 12.60 11.11
C ASN A 281 -0.96 13.24 10.41
N GLU A 282 -0.17 13.95 11.19
CA GLU A 282 1.15 14.45 10.80
C GLU A 282 2.07 13.30 10.35
N GLY A 283 2.97 13.59 9.41
CA GLY A 283 3.88 12.63 8.81
C GLY A 283 3.70 12.59 7.30
N SER A 284 3.76 11.41 6.70
CA SER A 284 3.63 11.24 5.25
C SER A 284 2.21 10.92 4.81
N SER A 285 1.93 11.15 3.53
CA SER A 285 0.73 10.65 2.87
C SER A 285 0.60 9.12 2.91
N SER A 286 1.65 8.37 3.24
CA SER A 286 1.61 6.90 3.27
C SER A 286 1.29 6.31 4.64
N GLY A 287 0.95 7.15 5.61
CA GLY A 287 0.58 6.72 6.95
C GLY A 287 1.41 7.36 8.06
N GLY A 288 2.63 7.80 7.74
CA GLY A 288 3.50 8.49 8.68
C GLY A 288 3.80 7.68 9.95
N PHE A 289 3.63 6.36 9.92
CA PHE A 289 3.78 5.45 11.06
C PHE A 289 5.15 5.61 11.73
N ALA A 290 6.23 5.76 10.94
CA ALA A 290 7.56 5.96 11.48
C ALA A 290 7.65 7.26 12.31
N TYR A 291 7.08 8.35 11.79
CA TYR A 291 7.10 9.64 12.46
C TYR A 291 6.18 9.64 13.69
N GLN A 292 4.99 9.04 13.57
CA GLN A 292 4.02 8.90 14.66
C GLN A 292 4.55 8.06 15.83
N TYR A 293 5.40 7.06 15.59
CA TYR A 293 6.10 6.35 16.65
C TYR A 293 7.04 7.28 17.43
N ILE A 294 7.79 8.15 16.74
CA ILE A 294 8.70 9.10 17.38
C ILE A 294 7.93 10.18 18.15
N LEU A 295 6.83 10.70 17.60
CA LEU A 295 5.93 11.61 18.31
C LEU A 295 5.32 10.97 19.55
N HIS A 296 4.96 9.69 19.50
CA HIS A 296 4.46 8.97 20.67
C HIS A 296 5.54 8.84 21.75
N GLN A 297 6.76 8.48 21.36
CA GLN A 297 7.88 8.38 22.28
C GLN A 297 8.28 9.75 22.86
N SER A 298 8.18 10.85 22.11
CA SER A 298 8.56 12.18 22.61
C SER A 298 7.66 12.65 23.75
N LYS A 299 6.40 12.19 23.82
CA LYS A 299 5.52 12.42 24.97
C LYS A 299 6.07 11.82 26.27
N LEU A 300 6.83 10.72 26.18
CA LEU A 300 7.46 10.05 27.32
C LEU A 300 8.83 10.65 27.68
N TYR A 301 9.43 11.45 26.79
CA TYR A 301 10.72 12.11 26.97
C TYR A 301 10.61 13.60 26.61
N PRO A 302 10.02 14.44 27.49
CA PRO A 302 9.71 15.84 27.18
C PRO A 302 10.92 16.70 26.81
N ASP A 303 12.10 16.37 27.34
CA ASP A 303 13.36 17.08 27.08
C ASP A 303 14.11 16.56 25.85
N ALA A 304 13.60 15.53 25.18
CA ALA A 304 14.24 14.93 24.02
C ALA A 304 13.89 15.65 22.70
N GLU A 305 14.87 15.75 21.81
CA GLU A 305 14.72 16.39 20.51
C GLU A 305 14.52 15.38 19.38
N ILE A 306 13.66 15.72 18.42
CA ILE A 306 13.47 14.92 17.21
C ILE A 306 14.44 15.37 16.13
N LEU A 307 15.38 14.49 15.77
CA LEU A 307 16.30 14.68 14.65
C LEU A 307 15.81 13.94 13.41
N THR A 308 15.74 14.65 12.29
CA THR A 308 15.46 14.05 10.97
C THR A 308 16.75 13.92 10.18
N ILE A 309 17.04 12.71 9.71
CA ILE A 309 18.24 12.36 8.95
C ILE A 309 17.80 11.90 7.56
N GLU A 310 18.26 12.60 6.54
CA GLU A 310 17.99 12.26 5.15
C GLU A 310 18.80 11.03 4.71
N GLY A 311 18.16 10.17 3.92
CA GLY A 311 18.79 8.98 3.38
C GLY A 311 19.54 9.23 2.08
N LYS A 312 19.90 8.13 1.40
CA LYS A 312 20.61 8.18 0.12
C LYS A 312 19.78 8.73 -1.04
N ASN A 313 18.46 8.81 -0.85
CA ASN A 313 17.49 9.37 -1.79
C ASN A 313 16.25 9.82 -1.00
N SER A 314 15.32 10.51 -1.68
CA SER A 314 14.08 11.04 -1.08
C SER A 314 13.09 9.98 -0.57
N ASP A 315 13.32 8.71 -0.90
CA ASP A 315 12.47 7.58 -0.47
C ASP A 315 13.01 6.93 0.82
N ILE A 316 14.05 7.50 1.44
CA ILE A 316 14.62 7.02 2.71
C ILE A 316 14.79 8.23 3.63
N ARG A 317 14.19 8.15 4.82
CA ARG A 317 14.36 9.13 5.89
C ARG A 317 14.38 8.42 7.23
N GLU A 318 15.20 8.89 8.15
CA GLU A 318 15.31 8.36 9.51
C GLU A 318 14.95 9.43 10.52
N TYR A 319 14.18 9.07 11.53
CA TYR A 319 13.80 9.91 12.65
C TYR A 319 14.41 9.34 13.93
N ARG A 320 15.05 10.21 14.72
CA ARG A 320 15.62 9.85 16.02
C ARG A 320 15.09 10.77 17.09
N LEU A 321 14.66 10.19 18.20
CA LEU A 321 14.41 10.92 19.43
C LEU A 321 15.68 10.86 20.28
N VAL A 322 16.28 12.01 20.57
CA VAL A 322 17.57 12.12 21.25
C VAL A 322 17.40 12.86 22.57
N ASP A 323 17.72 12.18 23.66
CA ASP A 323 17.78 12.73 25.01
C ASP A 323 19.27 12.92 25.38
N GLY A 324 19.72 14.18 25.38
CA GLY A 324 21.14 14.53 25.51
C GLY A 324 22.00 13.92 24.39
N THR A 325 22.76 12.88 24.70
CA THR A 325 23.60 12.15 23.71
C THR A 325 23.05 10.78 23.33
N LYS A 326 21.92 10.36 23.93
CA LYS A 326 21.38 9.01 23.76
C LYS A 326 20.17 9.04 22.84
N THR A 327 20.21 8.23 21.78
CA THR A 327 19.01 7.93 20.99
C THR A 327 18.08 7.05 21.82
N VAL A 328 16.95 7.60 22.27
CA VAL A 328 15.95 6.87 23.07
C VAL A 328 14.92 6.17 22.21
N ALA A 329 14.68 6.62 20.97
CA ALA A 329 13.86 5.94 19.98
C ALA A 329 14.32 6.27 18.56
N SER A 330 14.17 5.32 17.63
CA SER A 330 14.49 5.56 16.23
C SER A 330 13.56 4.82 15.29
N SER A 331 13.20 5.44 14.18
CA SER A 331 12.40 4.83 13.12
C SER A 331 12.85 5.31 11.75
N SER A 332 12.50 4.57 10.71
CA SER A 332 12.81 4.95 9.33
C SER A 332 11.61 4.81 8.40
N GLN A 333 11.47 5.74 7.47
CA GLN A 333 10.69 5.58 6.24
C GLN A 333 11.59 4.94 5.18
N LEU A 334 11.10 3.88 4.54
CA LEU A 334 11.80 3.19 3.48
C LEU A 334 10.81 2.81 2.37
N TYR A 335 10.79 3.60 1.31
CA TYR A 335 9.86 3.44 0.20
C TYR A 335 10.58 2.93 -1.06
N GLY A 336 9.85 2.21 -1.91
CA GLY A 336 10.34 1.70 -3.18
C GLY A 336 11.05 0.35 -3.09
N PHE A 337 10.69 -0.56 -3.99
CA PHE A 337 11.20 -1.94 -4.01
C PHE A 337 12.74 -2.06 -4.09
N ARG A 338 13.41 -1.14 -4.79
CA ARG A 338 14.88 -1.10 -4.84
C ARG A 338 15.49 -0.88 -3.45
N ASN A 339 14.90 0.00 -2.64
CA ASN A 339 15.34 0.24 -1.27
C ASN A 339 15.02 -0.97 -0.39
N ILE A 340 13.86 -1.60 -0.57
CA ILE A 340 13.48 -2.84 0.13
C ILE A 340 14.52 -3.94 -0.14
N GLN A 341 14.87 -4.19 -1.40
CA GLN A 341 15.90 -5.19 -1.75
C GLN A 341 17.26 -4.90 -1.12
N ASN A 342 17.63 -3.63 -0.93
CA ASN A 342 18.87 -3.24 -0.24
C ASN A 342 18.78 -3.51 1.27
N MET A 343 17.65 -3.19 1.89
CA MET A 343 17.37 -3.48 3.30
C MET A 343 17.42 -4.99 3.57
N VAL A 344 16.72 -5.79 2.76
CA VAL A 344 16.69 -7.25 2.88
C VAL A 344 18.09 -7.83 2.76
N ARG A 345 18.89 -7.39 1.78
CA ARG A 345 20.29 -7.83 1.65
C ARG A 345 21.10 -7.54 2.91
N LYS A 346 20.92 -6.39 3.56
CA LYS A 346 21.61 -6.07 4.83
C LYS A 346 21.13 -6.92 6.01
N LEU A 347 19.81 -7.08 6.18
CA LEU A 347 19.24 -7.88 7.26
C LEU A 347 19.66 -9.36 7.15
N THR A 348 19.68 -9.90 5.93
CA THR A 348 20.02 -11.31 5.67
C THR A 348 21.53 -11.59 5.64
N SER A 349 22.34 -10.65 5.14
CA SER A 349 23.81 -10.82 5.13
C SER A 349 24.44 -10.70 6.51
N SER A 350 23.76 -10.09 7.47
CA SER A 350 24.24 -9.99 8.86
C SER A 350 24.31 -11.36 9.57
N GLY A 351 23.69 -12.41 9.02
CA GLY A 351 23.79 -13.81 9.48
C GLY A 351 24.74 -14.70 8.66
N ALA A 352 25.22 -14.25 7.50
CA ALA A 352 26.13 -15.02 6.66
C ALA A 352 27.55 -14.44 6.77
N SER A 353 28.45 -15.18 7.41
CA SER A 353 29.88 -14.89 7.53
C SER A 353 30.40 -14.12 6.31
N ALA A 354 30.86 -12.90 6.54
CA ALA A 354 31.33 -11.99 5.52
C ALA A 354 32.34 -12.70 4.61
N ARG A 355 31.88 -13.13 3.42
CA ARG A 355 32.80 -13.54 2.36
C ARG A 355 33.58 -12.29 2.00
N ASN A 356 34.83 -12.25 2.48
CA ASN A 356 35.82 -11.23 2.19
C ASN A 356 36.05 -11.12 0.68
N VAL A 357 35.19 -10.38 -0.02
CA VAL A 357 35.47 -9.93 -1.38
C VAL A 357 36.50 -8.81 -1.26
N LYS A 358 37.78 -9.19 -1.35
CA LYS A 358 38.90 -8.25 -1.49
C LYS A 358 38.76 -7.53 -2.82
N VAL A 359 38.00 -6.43 -2.85
CA VAL A 359 38.04 -5.49 -3.97
C VAL A 359 39.32 -4.69 -3.85
N LEU A 360 40.29 -5.01 -4.71
CA LEU A 360 41.57 -4.31 -4.82
C LEU A 360 41.32 -2.90 -5.37
N ARG A 361 41.10 -1.90 -4.50
CA ARG A 361 41.09 -0.49 -4.92
C ARG A 361 42.52 -0.03 -5.17
N LYS A 362 42.80 0.30 -6.44
CA LYS A 362 44.03 0.94 -6.92
C LYS A 362 44.26 2.23 -6.11
N ARG A 363 45.39 2.29 -5.38
CA ARG A 363 45.82 3.48 -4.64
C ARG A 363 46.04 4.64 -5.61
N ALA A 364 45.29 5.73 -5.45
CA ALA A 364 45.70 7.05 -5.89
C ALA A 364 46.18 7.81 -4.65
N SER A 365 47.44 8.21 -4.69
CA SER A 365 48.13 9.04 -3.70
C SER A 365 47.59 10.46 -3.68
N GLY A 366 47.36 11.02 -2.49
CA GLY A 366 47.03 12.44 -2.33
C GLY A 366 46.37 12.69 -0.99
N GLY A 367 47.17 12.99 0.03
CA GLY A 367 46.68 13.31 1.36
C GLY A 367 45.86 14.59 1.38
N ALA A 368 44.70 14.52 2.02
CA ALA A 368 44.05 15.65 2.65
C ALA A 368 43.26 15.08 3.84
N GLN A 369 43.80 15.29 5.04
CA GLN A 369 43.16 14.94 6.29
C GLN A 369 42.02 15.95 6.51
N ARG A 370 40.88 15.70 5.86
CA ARG A 370 39.63 16.40 6.16
C ARG A 370 39.09 15.84 7.47
N THR A 371 39.15 16.65 8.52
CA THR A 371 38.29 16.55 9.70
C THR A 371 36.85 16.81 9.26
N GLY A 372 36.25 15.86 8.55
CA GLY A 372 34.84 15.90 8.20
C GLY A 372 34.04 15.32 9.35
N THR A 373 33.14 16.12 9.94
CA THR A 373 31.93 15.60 10.57
C THR A 373 31.33 14.56 9.62
N ALA A 374 31.41 13.28 9.97
CA ALA A 374 30.87 12.22 9.15
C ALA A 374 29.38 12.53 8.94
N SER A 375 28.99 12.83 7.70
CA SER A 375 27.59 13.01 7.33
C SER A 375 26.84 11.76 7.80
N LEU A 376 26.00 11.90 8.82
CA LEU A 376 25.12 10.84 9.26
C LEU A 376 24.15 10.57 8.11
N VAL A 377 24.37 9.49 7.37
CA VAL A 377 23.44 9.01 6.35
C VAL A 377 22.51 8.01 7.02
N ALA A 378 21.21 8.15 6.80
CA ALA A 378 20.22 7.24 7.36
C ALA A 378 20.56 5.77 7.07
N ASP A 379 20.43 4.91 8.08
CA ASP A 379 20.60 3.46 7.94
C ASP A 379 19.39 2.73 8.54
N PRO A 380 18.32 2.53 7.75
CA PRO A 380 17.07 1.98 8.26
C PRO A 380 17.19 0.65 9.00
N THR A 381 18.17 -0.19 8.66
CA THR A 381 18.36 -1.49 9.32
C THR A 381 18.88 -1.39 10.75
N LYS A 382 19.17 -0.18 11.24
CA LYS A 382 19.65 0.07 12.61
C LYS A 382 18.62 0.77 13.50
N THR A 383 17.42 1.06 12.98
CA THR A 383 16.36 1.71 13.76
C THR A 383 15.51 0.71 14.52
N ASP A 384 14.68 1.18 15.45
CA ASP A 384 13.74 0.30 16.18
C ASP A 384 12.62 -0.21 15.25
N PHE A 385 12.19 0.65 14.32
CA PHE A 385 11.06 0.43 13.43
C PHE A 385 11.33 0.92 12.01
N ILE A 386 10.80 0.23 11.00
CA ILE A 386 10.80 0.68 9.60
C ILE A 386 9.36 0.67 9.06
N GLU A 387 8.91 1.84 8.63
CA GLU A 387 7.74 2.02 7.77
C GLU A 387 8.14 1.70 6.32
N VAL A 388 7.61 0.59 5.78
CA VAL A 388 7.97 0.07 4.46
C VAL A 388 6.82 0.23 3.48
N MET A 389 7.10 0.81 2.31
CA MET A 389 6.15 0.90 1.19
C MET A 389 6.80 0.40 -0.10
N ALA A 390 6.10 -0.45 -0.86
CA ALA A 390 6.63 -1.02 -2.10
C ALA A 390 6.82 0.02 -3.22
N CYS A 391 5.96 1.04 -3.25
CA CYS A 391 5.95 2.08 -4.27
C CYS A 391 6.98 3.19 -3.91
N PRO A 392 7.81 3.68 -4.85
CA PRO A 392 8.59 4.91 -4.66
C PRO A 392 7.66 6.09 -4.42
N GLY A 393 7.96 6.96 -3.45
CA GLY A 393 7.05 8.00 -2.97
C GLY A 393 5.89 7.49 -2.11
N GLY A 394 5.78 6.17 -1.90
CA GLY A 394 4.71 5.57 -1.12
C GLY A 394 3.35 5.55 -1.83
N CYS A 395 2.25 5.54 -1.07
CA CYS A 395 0.90 5.32 -1.57
C CYS A 395 0.40 6.40 -2.53
N ILE A 396 0.94 7.63 -2.46
CA ILE A 396 0.60 8.75 -3.37
C ILE A 396 1.05 8.49 -4.82
N ASN A 397 1.88 7.48 -5.03
CA ASN A 397 2.33 7.00 -6.34
C ASN A 397 1.95 5.52 -6.54
N GLY A 398 0.89 5.06 -5.89
CA GLY A 398 0.39 3.69 -6.01
C GLY A 398 -0.10 3.37 -7.43
N GLY A 399 0.04 2.10 -7.84
CA GLY A 399 -0.30 1.66 -9.20
C GLY A 399 -1.76 1.84 -9.60
N GLY A 400 -2.68 1.89 -8.63
CA GLY A 400 -4.12 2.08 -8.87
C GLY A 400 -4.54 3.53 -9.09
N LEU A 401 -3.65 4.50 -8.85
CA LEU A 401 -3.96 5.92 -9.04
C LEU A 401 -4.04 6.31 -10.52
N LEU A 402 -4.65 7.47 -10.79
CA LEU A 402 -4.82 8.04 -12.12
C LEU A 402 -3.51 8.70 -12.59
N ASN A 403 -2.52 7.86 -12.89
CA ASN A 403 -1.25 8.24 -13.50
C ASN A 403 -1.17 7.67 -14.92
N GLY A 404 -1.67 8.44 -15.90
CA GLY A 404 -1.54 8.11 -17.33
C GLY A 404 -0.14 8.33 -17.90
N GLU A 405 0.77 8.90 -17.11
CA GLU A 405 2.13 9.23 -17.54
C GLU A 405 3.06 8.02 -17.46
N GLN A 406 3.66 7.64 -18.57
CA GLN A 406 4.55 6.48 -18.67
C GLN A 406 5.98 6.82 -18.25
N ASN A 407 6.38 8.08 -18.41
CA ASN A 407 7.71 8.54 -18.04
C ASN A 407 7.90 8.56 -16.52
N SER A 408 8.89 7.83 -16.02
CA SER A 408 9.18 7.71 -14.58
C SER A 408 9.53 9.04 -13.90
N THR A 409 10.17 9.96 -14.61
CA THR A 409 10.54 11.29 -14.08
C THR A 409 9.29 12.14 -13.88
N LYS A 410 8.41 12.16 -14.87
CA LYS A 410 7.15 12.90 -14.78
C LYS A 410 6.18 12.29 -13.78
N ARG A 411 6.12 10.95 -13.67
CA ARG A 411 5.37 10.27 -12.58
C ARG A 411 5.86 10.70 -11.20
N ARG A 412 7.18 10.75 -10.99
CA ARG A 412 7.75 11.24 -9.72
C ARG A 412 7.42 12.71 -9.47
N ALA A 413 7.45 13.55 -10.51
CA ALA A 413 7.08 14.96 -10.39
C ALA A 413 5.60 15.13 -10.00
N LEU A 414 4.73 14.33 -10.59
CA LEU A 414 3.31 14.29 -10.26
C LEU A 414 3.07 13.80 -8.82
N ALA A 415 3.71 12.71 -8.41
CA ALA A 415 3.64 12.24 -7.02
C ALA A 415 4.09 13.33 -6.02
N LYS A 416 5.15 14.08 -6.35
CA LYS A 416 5.61 15.20 -5.51
C LYS A 416 4.60 16.35 -5.46
N SER A 417 3.93 16.65 -6.58
CA SER A 417 2.87 17.66 -6.62
C SER A 417 1.68 17.25 -5.75
N LEU A 418 1.30 15.97 -5.80
CA LEU A 418 0.22 15.42 -4.97
C LEU A 418 0.60 15.39 -3.48
N GLU A 419 1.85 15.10 -3.14
CA GLU A 419 2.33 15.17 -1.74
C GLU A 419 2.27 16.61 -1.20
N ALA A 420 2.66 17.61 -2.00
CA ALA A 420 2.54 19.01 -1.61
C ALA A 420 1.05 19.42 -1.45
N GLU A 421 0.16 18.89 -2.27
CA GLU A 421 -1.28 19.09 -2.11
C GLU A 421 -1.82 18.40 -0.85
N TYR A 422 -1.32 17.21 -0.54
CA TYR A 422 -1.66 16.49 0.69
C TYR A 422 -1.34 17.34 1.92
N GLU A 423 -0.12 17.90 2.00
CA GLU A 423 0.33 18.75 3.10
C GLU A 423 -0.48 20.04 3.23
N ARG A 424 -0.98 20.58 2.10
CA ARG A 424 -1.71 21.84 2.05
C ARG A 424 -3.19 21.70 2.37
N SER A 425 -3.84 20.66 1.83
CA SER A 425 -5.30 20.61 1.69
C SER A 425 -5.96 19.63 2.63
N ILE A 426 -5.22 18.70 3.25
CA ILE A 426 -5.78 17.77 4.22
C ILE A 426 -5.47 18.27 5.63
N PRO A 427 -6.50 18.50 6.47
CA PRO A 427 -6.29 19.01 7.82
C PRO A 427 -5.50 18.01 8.66
N PRO A 428 -4.44 18.45 9.36
CA PRO A 428 -3.75 17.61 10.33
C PRO A 428 -4.63 17.45 11.57
N VAL A 429 -4.85 16.20 12.00
CA VAL A 429 -5.50 15.88 13.27
C VAL A 429 -4.51 15.17 14.20
N PRO A 430 -4.46 15.57 15.49
CA PRO A 430 -3.65 14.85 16.47
C PRO A 430 -4.15 13.42 16.57
N LEU A 431 -3.24 12.50 16.88
CA LEU A 431 -3.64 11.14 17.24
C LEU A 431 -4.42 11.21 18.56
N GLU A 432 -5.74 11.06 18.50
CA GLU A 432 -6.59 11.08 19.68
C GLU A 432 -6.19 9.96 20.66
N GLU A 433 -5.93 10.33 21.90
CA GLU A 433 -5.84 9.38 23.01
C GLU A 433 -7.26 8.91 23.28
N SER A 434 -7.56 7.66 22.91
CA SER A 434 -8.91 7.12 23.00
C SER A 434 -9.56 7.43 24.35
N THR A 435 -10.71 8.10 24.34
CA THR A 435 -11.56 8.31 25.53
C THR A 435 -12.21 7.01 26.04
N GLY A 436 -12.01 5.89 25.34
CA GLY A 436 -12.29 4.55 25.81
C GLY A 436 -11.30 3.57 25.19
N HIS A 437 -10.73 2.66 25.99
CA HIS A 437 -10.06 1.48 25.45
C HIS A 437 -10.98 0.85 24.40
N ASP A 438 -10.54 0.79 23.15
CA ASP A 438 -11.02 -0.24 22.26
C ASP A 438 -10.25 -1.51 22.64
N PRO A 439 -10.89 -2.49 23.32
CA PRO A 439 -10.21 -3.71 23.75
C PRO A 439 -9.86 -4.63 22.56
N ARG A 440 -10.38 -4.33 21.36
CA ARG A 440 -10.20 -5.21 20.20
C ARG A 440 -8.83 -5.00 19.57
N VAL A 441 -8.12 -6.11 19.42
CA VAL A 441 -6.80 -6.14 18.79
C VAL A 441 -6.98 -6.56 17.33
N TYR A 442 -6.54 -5.73 16.38
CA TYR A 442 -6.70 -5.99 14.96
C TYR A 442 -5.39 -6.56 14.41
N LYS A 443 -5.32 -7.90 14.32
CA LYS A 443 -4.11 -8.62 13.93
C LYS A 443 -4.23 -9.43 12.65
N TYR A 444 -3.17 -9.44 11.86
CA TYR A 444 -2.92 -10.39 10.78
C TYR A 444 -2.27 -11.67 11.32
N THR A 445 -2.41 -12.75 10.56
CA THR A 445 -1.65 -13.99 10.72
C THR A 445 -0.78 -14.16 9.47
N PHE A 446 0.52 -13.89 9.60
CA PHE A 446 1.44 -14.07 8.48
C PHE A 446 1.89 -15.51 8.35
N THR A 447 1.97 -15.99 7.11
CA THR A 447 2.46 -17.34 6.81
C THR A 447 3.71 -17.25 5.96
N ALA A 448 4.82 -17.79 6.45
CA ALA A 448 6.02 -17.98 5.64
C ALA A 448 5.79 -19.17 4.70
N VAL A 449 5.78 -18.94 3.39
CA VAL A 449 5.75 -20.04 2.42
C VAL A 449 7.13 -20.68 2.43
N GLU A 450 7.23 -21.91 2.94
CA GLU A 450 8.46 -22.68 2.85
C GLU A 450 8.80 -22.92 1.37
N LYS A 451 10.02 -22.59 0.97
CA LYS A 451 10.50 -22.99 -0.36
C LYS A 451 10.58 -24.52 -0.35
N SER A 452 9.78 -25.17 -1.18
CA SER A 452 9.96 -26.60 -1.42
C SER A 452 11.41 -26.83 -1.85
N SER A 453 12.09 -27.76 -1.17
CA SER A 453 13.45 -28.17 -1.51
C SER A 453 13.55 -28.89 -2.87
N ASP A 454 12.41 -29.12 -3.53
CA ASP A 454 12.30 -29.85 -4.79
C ASP A 454 12.45 -28.90 -5.98
N VAL A 455 13.54 -28.14 -6.02
CA VAL A 455 14.07 -27.70 -7.30
C VAL A 455 14.88 -28.87 -7.84
N VAL A 456 14.24 -29.70 -8.66
CA VAL A 456 14.98 -30.60 -9.55
C VAL A 456 15.84 -29.71 -10.43
N THR A 457 17.12 -29.58 -10.08
CA THR A 457 18.15 -29.13 -11.02
C THR A 457 18.14 -30.11 -12.19
N VAL A 458 17.41 -29.77 -13.24
CA VAL A 458 17.60 -30.41 -14.55
C VAL A 458 19.02 -30.03 -14.96
N GLY A 459 19.91 -30.99 -14.79
CA GLY A 459 21.33 -30.82 -15.05
C GLY A 459 21.56 -30.38 -16.50
N ASN A 460 22.48 -29.44 -16.65
CA ASN A 460 23.18 -29.22 -17.91
C ASN A 460 23.83 -30.53 -18.35
N THR A 461 23.22 -31.21 -19.32
CA THR A 461 23.90 -32.21 -20.14
C THR A 461 23.34 -32.17 -21.56
N TRP A 462 24.17 -31.55 -22.42
CA TRP A 462 24.26 -31.58 -23.88
C TRP A 462 23.24 -30.80 -24.71
#